data_AF-A0A037ZEE5-F1
#
_entry.id   AF-A0A037ZEE5-F1
#
_cell.length_a   1.000
_cell.length_b   1.000
_cell.length_c   1.000
_cell.angle_alpha   90.00
_cell.angle_beta   90.00
_cell.angle_gamma   90.00
#
_symmetry.space_group_name_H-M   'P 1'
#
loop_
_entity.id
_entity.type
_entity.pdbx_description
1 polymer ?
#
loop_
_entity_poly.entity_id
_entity_poly.type
_entity_poly.pdbx_seq_one_letter_code
_entity_poly.pdbx_strand_id
1 'polypeptide(L)'
;MSDISEFEQRITAALKRIGQGMDALSAAPETPETAEVDTDALAAAQEALEAEKMANAQLEERVKAIREKQDSQVANLEREVAHLRVRNDEVEAEIAGLKAVTAKLRRLNQALRAANAEGVGDAELINQSLQTELDALATLRDGDRAEIDAVLATIEPLAQGEQNA
;
A
#
# COMPACT_ATOMS: atom_id res chain seq x y z
N MET A 1 44.34 -74.00 -24.34
CA MET A 1 43.38 -74.25 -25.46
C MET A 1 41.93 -74.13 -25.00
N SER A 2 41.60 -74.27 -23.71
CA SER A 2 40.25 -74.03 -23.14
C SER A 2 39.79 -72.57 -23.27
N ASP A 3 40.71 -71.63 -23.08
CA ASP A 3 40.34 -70.22 -22.95
C ASP A 3 39.89 -69.63 -24.29
N ILE A 4 40.50 -70.09 -25.40
CA ILE A 4 40.12 -69.68 -26.75
C ILE A 4 38.71 -70.17 -27.09
N SER A 5 38.36 -71.41 -26.75
CA SER A 5 37.00 -71.94 -26.97
C SER A 5 35.95 -71.23 -26.11
N GLU A 6 36.31 -70.79 -24.90
CA GLU A 6 35.42 -70.00 -24.04
C GLU A 6 35.20 -68.59 -24.63
N PHE A 7 36.26 -67.95 -25.13
CA PHE A 7 36.14 -66.66 -25.81
C PHE A 7 35.31 -66.77 -27.09
N GLU A 8 35.47 -67.83 -27.89
CA GLU A 8 34.66 -68.07 -29.08
C GLU A 8 33.17 -68.23 -28.74
N GLN A 9 32.83 -69.04 -27.73
CA GLN A 9 31.45 -69.20 -27.27
C GLN A 9 30.84 -67.89 -26.78
N ARG A 10 31.61 -67.09 -26.03
CA ARG A 10 31.15 -65.77 -25.56
C ARG A 10 30.95 -64.77 -26.69
N ILE A 11 31.83 -64.78 -27.69
CA ILE A 11 31.72 -63.92 -28.87
C ILE A 11 30.50 -64.31 -29.71
N THR A 12 30.27 -65.60 -29.96
CA THR A 12 29.09 -66.07 -30.70
C THR A 12 27.79 -65.72 -29.96
N ALA A 13 27.76 -65.86 -28.63
CA ALA A 13 26.61 -65.45 -27.82
C ALA A 13 26.36 -63.93 -27.87
N ALA A 14 27.42 -63.12 -27.82
CA ALA A 14 27.32 -61.67 -27.94
C ALA A 14 26.82 -61.24 -29.31
N LEU A 15 27.34 -61.84 -30.40
CA LEU A 15 26.92 -61.56 -31.77
C LEU A 15 25.46 -61.95 -32.00
N LYS A 16 25.00 -63.08 -31.47
CA LYS A 16 23.59 -63.49 -31.54
C LYS A 16 22.68 -62.51 -30.80
N ARG A 17 23.11 -62.01 -29.64
CA ARG A 17 22.37 -61.01 -28.85
C ARG A 17 22.32 -59.65 -29.54
N ILE A 18 23.39 -59.25 -30.21
CA ILE A 18 23.42 -58.04 -31.03
C ILE A 18 22.49 -58.21 -32.24
N GLY A 19 22.53 -59.35 -32.93
CA GLY A 19 21.61 -59.66 -34.02
C GLY A 19 20.14 -59.58 -33.57
N GLN A 20 19.80 -60.21 -32.45
CA GLN A 20 18.46 -60.11 -31.87
C GLN A 20 18.09 -58.68 -31.43
N GLY A 21 19.04 -57.91 -30.92
CA GLY A 21 18.83 -56.50 -30.58
C GLY A 21 18.63 -55.61 -31.81
N MET A 22 19.32 -55.89 -32.90
CA MET A 22 19.14 -55.21 -34.18
C MET A 22 17.83 -55.60 -34.85
N ASP A 23 17.45 -56.88 -34.79
CA ASP A 23 16.15 -57.35 -35.27
C ASP A 23 15.01 -56.74 -34.46
N ALA A 24 15.16 -56.59 -33.14
CA ALA A 24 14.18 -55.91 -32.29
C ALA A 24 14.11 -54.40 -32.53
N LEU A 25 15.23 -53.77 -32.89
CA LEU A 25 15.27 -52.34 -33.25
C LEU A 25 14.72 -52.11 -34.67
N SER A 26 14.93 -53.06 -35.58
CA SER A 26 14.35 -53.07 -36.92
C SER A 26 12.87 -53.46 -36.91
N ALA A 27 12.47 -54.29 -35.96
CA ALA A 27 11.09 -54.58 -35.58
C ALA A 27 10.61 -53.58 -34.51
N ALA A 28 11.06 -52.32 -34.61
CA ALA A 28 10.24 -51.22 -34.11
C ALA A 28 8.81 -51.49 -34.60
N PRO A 29 7.79 -51.37 -33.73
CA PRO A 29 6.41 -51.44 -34.20
C PRO A 29 6.33 -50.51 -35.40
N GLU A 30 5.80 -51.00 -36.53
CA GLU A 30 5.50 -50.16 -37.69
C GLU A 30 5.02 -48.83 -37.13
N THR A 31 5.81 -47.78 -37.40
CA THR A 31 5.50 -46.41 -37.03
C THR A 31 3.99 -46.29 -37.11
N PRO A 32 3.26 -46.01 -36.00
CA PRO A 32 1.84 -45.77 -36.13
C PRO A 32 1.74 -44.77 -37.26
N GLU A 33 1.04 -45.19 -38.34
CA GLU A 33 0.84 -44.45 -39.58
C GLU A 33 0.97 -42.99 -39.24
N THR A 34 2.01 -42.33 -39.76
CA THR A 34 2.31 -40.90 -39.54
C THR A 34 1.02 -40.23 -39.16
N ALA A 35 0.78 -40.05 -37.85
CA ALA A 35 -0.55 -39.66 -37.38
C ALA A 35 -0.83 -38.41 -38.19
N GLU A 36 -1.75 -38.50 -39.16
CA GLU A 36 -1.93 -37.44 -40.14
C GLU A 36 -2.18 -36.24 -39.27
N VAL A 37 -1.19 -35.37 -39.24
CA VAL A 37 -1.17 -34.25 -38.33
C VAL A 37 -2.33 -33.44 -38.84
N ASP A 38 -3.46 -33.52 -38.15
CA ASP A 38 -4.70 -32.90 -38.57
C ASP A 38 -4.41 -31.39 -38.61
N THR A 39 -4.09 -30.92 -39.81
CA THR A 39 -3.56 -29.59 -40.05
C THR A 39 -4.61 -28.56 -39.67
N ASP A 40 -5.88 -28.93 -39.78
CA ASP A 40 -7.02 -28.11 -39.40
C ASP A 40 -7.14 -28.04 -37.88
N ALA A 41 -6.95 -29.16 -37.16
CA ALA A 41 -6.91 -29.16 -35.70
C ALA A 41 -5.72 -28.36 -35.13
N LEU A 42 -4.55 -28.42 -35.77
CA LEU A 42 -3.39 -27.60 -35.40
C LEU A 42 -3.62 -26.12 -35.67
N ALA A 43 -4.20 -25.76 -36.81
CA ALA A 43 -4.53 -24.38 -37.14
C ALA A 43 -5.54 -23.81 -36.13
N ALA A 44 -6.58 -24.57 -35.79
CA ALA A 44 -7.56 -24.19 -34.76
C ALA A 44 -6.92 -24.04 -33.37
N ALA A 45 -6.00 -24.92 -32.99
CA ALA A 45 -5.27 -24.81 -31.72
C ALA A 45 -4.33 -23.59 -31.68
N GLN A 46 -3.69 -23.25 -32.80
CA GLN A 46 -2.86 -22.05 -32.92
C GLN A 46 -3.71 -20.78 -32.82
N GLU A 47 -4.87 -20.73 -33.48
CA GLU A 47 -5.81 -19.61 -33.38
C GLU A 47 -6.31 -19.42 -31.95
N ALA A 48 -6.71 -20.51 -31.27
CA ALA A 48 -7.12 -20.46 -29.87
C ALA A 48 -5.99 -19.98 -28.94
N LEU A 49 -4.75 -20.42 -29.18
CA LEU A 49 -3.59 -19.98 -28.41
C LEU A 49 -3.29 -18.48 -28.59
N GLU A 50 -3.38 -17.97 -29.83
CA GLU A 50 -3.20 -16.54 -30.09
C GLU A 50 -4.34 -15.71 -29.48
N ALA A 51 -5.58 -16.21 -29.51
CA ALA A 51 -6.71 -15.59 -28.81
C ALA A 51 -6.50 -15.53 -27.29
N GLU A 52 -6.03 -16.62 -26.66
CA GLU A 52 -5.71 -16.63 -25.23
C GLU A 52 -4.54 -15.71 -24.89
N LYS A 53 -3.48 -15.66 -25.70
CA LYS A 53 -2.36 -14.74 -25.49
C LYS A 53 -2.80 -13.29 -25.54
N MET A 54 -3.66 -12.93 -26.50
CA MET A 54 -4.24 -11.59 -26.56
C MET A 54 -5.10 -11.28 -25.33
N ALA A 55 -5.92 -12.23 -24.89
CA ALA A 55 -6.73 -12.07 -23.68
C ALA A 55 -5.85 -11.90 -22.42
N ASN A 56 -4.78 -12.69 -22.29
CA ASN A 56 -3.81 -12.56 -21.20
C ASN A 56 -3.11 -11.21 -21.22
N ALA A 57 -2.63 -10.75 -22.38
CA ALA A 57 -1.99 -9.43 -22.49
C ALA A 57 -2.93 -8.30 -22.04
N GLN A 58 -4.22 -8.35 -22.42
CA GLN A 58 -5.23 -7.39 -21.97
C GLN A 58 -5.49 -7.48 -20.46
N LEU A 59 -5.51 -8.69 -19.89
CA LEU A 59 -5.68 -8.87 -18.45
C LEU A 59 -4.46 -8.37 -17.66
N GLU A 60 -3.25 -8.63 -18.14
CA GLU A 60 -2.01 -8.11 -17.54
C GLU A 60 -1.98 -6.58 -17.54
N GLU A 61 -2.36 -5.95 -18.65
CA GLU A 61 -2.47 -4.50 -18.75
C GLU A 61 -3.52 -3.94 -17.77
N ARG A 62 -4.70 -4.58 -17.68
CA ARG A 62 -5.74 -4.21 -16.70
C ARG A 62 -5.27 -4.35 -15.27
N VAL A 63 -4.60 -5.46 -14.93
CA VAL A 63 -4.05 -5.69 -13.59
C VAL A 63 -2.99 -4.64 -13.26
N LYS A 64 -2.12 -4.30 -14.21
CA LYS A 64 -1.12 -3.23 -14.05
C LYS A 64 -1.79 -1.88 -13.78
N ALA A 65 -2.77 -1.49 -14.58
CA ALA A 65 -3.52 -0.25 -14.39
C ALA A 65 -4.26 -0.21 -13.04
N ILE A 66 -4.85 -1.33 -12.61
CA ILE A 66 -5.49 -1.44 -11.29
C ILE A 66 -4.46 -1.28 -10.18
N ARG A 67 -3.30 -1.93 -10.28
CA ARG A 67 -2.22 -1.79 -9.28
C ARG A 67 -1.72 -0.36 -9.18
N GLU A 68 -1.44 0.29 -10.29
CA GLU A 68 -1.02 1.71 -10.30
C GLU A 68 -2.08 2.63 -9.67
N LYS A 69 -3.36 2.36 -9.94
CA LYS A 69 -4.47 3.09 -9.31
C LYS A 69 -4.55 2.81 -7.81
N GLN A 70 -4.37 1.57 -7.39
CA GLN A 70 -4.39 1.20 -5.98
C GLN A 70 -3.20 1.81 -5.23
N ASP A 71 -2.00 1.74 -5.79
CA ASP A 71 -0.79 2.31 -5.19
C ASP A 71 -0.91 3.83 -5.03
N SER A 72 -1.46 4.53 -6.03
CA SER A 72 -1.73 5.98 -5.93
C SER A 72 -2.82 6.30 -4.91
N GLN A 73 -3.88 5.49 -4.80
CA GLN A 73 -4.90 5.65 -3.77
C GLN A 73 -4.36 5.41 -2.36
N VAL A 74 -3.55 4.35 -2.17
CA VAL A 74 -2.90 4.06 -0.89
C VAL A 74 -1.97 5.21 -0.51
N ALA A 75 -1.14 5.69 -1.42
CA ALA A 75 -0.24 6.82 -1.15
C ALA A 75 -1.00 8.13 -0.82
N ASN A 76 -2.18 8.36 -1.43
CA ASN A 76 -3.05 9.48 -1.08
C ASN A 76 -3.61 9.33 0.33
N LEU A 77 -4.17 8.15 0.66
CA LEU A 77 -4.74 7.87 1.97
C LEU A 77 -3.69 7.92 3.09
N GLU A 78 -2.48 7.41 2.84
CA GLU A 78 -1.37 7.49 3.80
C GLU A 78 -0.99 8.93 4.10
N ARG A 79 -0.95 9.81 3.08
CA ARG A 79 -0.74 11.25 3.27
C ARG A 79 -1.86 11.90 4.06
N GLU A 80 -3.11 11.57 3.75
CA GLU A 80 -4.28 12.10 4.46
C GLU A 80 -4.30 11.67 5.93
N VAL A 81 -4.01 10.40 6.22
CA VAL A 81 -3.90 9.88 7.59
C VAL A 81 -2.76 10.58 8.34
N ALA A 82 -1.61 10.78 7.71
CA ALA A 82 -0.50 11.50 8.33
C ALA A 82 -0.89 12.95 8.67
N HIS A 83 -1.57 13.65 7.75
CA HIS A 83 -2.07 15.00 7.97
C HIS A 83 -3.10 15.05 9.12
N LEU A 84 -4.07 14.14 9.13
CA LEU A 84 -5.09 14.06 10.18
C LEU A 84 -4.50 13.77 11.56
N ARG A 85 -3.43 12.97 11.65
CA ARG A 85 -2.72 12.72 12.90
C ARG A 85 -2.08 13.99 13.45
N VAL A 86 -1.35 14.73 12.61
CA VAL A 86 -0.74 16.01 13.01
C VAL A 86 -1.82 16.99 13.49
N ARG A 87 -2.92 17.10 12.75
CA ARG A 87 -4.03 17.98 13.16
C ARG A 87 -4.67 17.54 14.48
N ASN A 88 -4.76 16.24 14.73
CA ASN A 88 -5.27 15.72 15.99
C ASN A 88 -4.36 16.12 17.17
N ASP A 89 -3.05 15.94 17.02
CA ASP A 89 -2.06 16.32 18.04
C ASP A 89 -2.12 17.83 18.35
N GLU A 90 -2.28 18.67 17.33
CA GLU A 90 -2.46 20.12 17.49
C GLU A 90 -3.71 20.47 18.31
N VAL A 91 -4.86 19.89 17.94
CA VAL A 91 -6.13 20.10 18.65
C VAL A 91 -6.06 19.59 20.08
N GLU A 92 -5.40 18.44 20.33
CA GLU A 92 -5.18 17.95 21.69
C GLU A 92 -4.36 18.93 22.53
N ALA A 93 -3.31 19.53 21.96
CA ALA A 93 -2.50 20.55 22.61
C ALA A 93 -3.31 21.83 22.92
N GLU A 94 -4.12 22.30 21.98
CA GLU A 94 -5.02 23.44 22.17
C GLU A 94 -6.03 23.20 23.31
N ILE A 95 -6.68 22.02 23.33
CA ILE A 95 -7.61 21.61 24.39
C ILE A 95 -6.91 21.57 25.75
N ALA A 96 -5.68 21.04 25.81
CA ALA A 96 -4.89 21.00 27.03
C ALA A 96 -4.57 22.43 27.54
N GLY A 97 -4.17 23.34 26.63
CA GLY A 97 -3.94 24.75 26.93
C GLY A 97 -5.19 25.44 27.48
N LEU A 98 -6.34 25.31 26.81
CA LEU A 98 -7.62 25.88 27.25
C LEU A 98 -8.05 25.36 28.62
N LYS A 99 -7.86 24.07 28.90
CA LYS A 99 -8.13 23.48 30.23
C LYS A 99 -7.24 24.09 31.31
N ALA A 100 -5.95 24.27 31.03
CA ALA A 100 -5.01 24.88 31.97
C ALA A 100 -5.38 26.34 32.29
N VAL A 101 -5.68 27.13 31.26
CA VAL A 101 -6.14 28.52 31.37
C VAL A 101 -7.43 28.61 32.18
N THR A 102 -8.42 27.76 31.87
CA THR A 102 -9.71 27.72 32.60
C THR A 102 -9.50 27.37 34.07
N ALA A 103 -8.62 26.41 34.38
CA ALA A 103 -8.28 26.07 35.75
C ALA A 103 -7.61 27.23 36.50
N LYS A 104 -6.74 28.00 35.83
CA LYS A 104 -6.10 29.20 36.38
C LYS A 104 -7.14 30.31 36.66
N LEU A 105 -8.03 30.59 35.69
CA LEU A 105 -9.12 31.57 35.85
C LEU A 105 -10.06 31.23 37.02
N ARG A 106 -10.41 29.95 37.20
CA ARG A 106 -11.24 29.51 38.34
C ARG A 106 -10.56 29.77 39.68
N ARG A 107 -9.26 29.46 39.80
CA ARG A 107 -8.47 29.74 41.02
C ARG A 107 -8.41 31.23 41.32
N LEU A 108 -8.13 32.05 40.31
CA LEU A 108 -8.04 33.51 40.47
C LEU A 108 -9.39 34.12 40.85
N ASN A 109 -10.48 33.68 40.21
CA ASN A 109 -11.84 34.10 40.60
C ASN A 109 -12.18 33.71 42.05
N GLN A 110 -11.77 32.52 42.49
CA GLN A 110 -11.99 32.09 43.88
C GLN A 110 -11.21 32.97 44.86
N ALA A 111 -9.94 33.27 44.55
CA ALA A 111 -9.13 34.16 45.37
C ALA A 111 -9.69 35.60 45.40
N LEU A 112 -10.17 36.12 44.26
CA LEU A 112 -10.79 37.45 44.18
C LEU A 112 -12.06 37.52 45.02
N ARG A 113 -12.88 36.46 45.00
CA ARG A 113 -14.07 36.37 45.84
C ARG A 113 -13.73 36.31 47.33
N ALA A 114 -12.66 35.60 47.71
CA ALA A 114 -12.19 35.56 49.09
C ALA A 114 -11.69 36.94 49.56
N ALA A 115 -10.83 37.60 48.77
CA ALA A 115 -10.32 38.94 49.08
C ALA A 115 -11.45 39.99 49.19
N ASN A 116 -12.42 39.95 48.26
CA ASN A 116 -13.59 40.82 48.33
C ASN A 116 -14.49 40.53 49.54
N ALA A 117 -14.64 39.27 49.96
CA ALA A 117 -15.41 38.91 51.15
C ALA A 117 -14.76 39.43 52.44
N GLU A 118 -13.43 39.54 52.45
CA GLU A 118 -12.65 40.15 53.53
C GLU A 118 -12.63 41.70 53.45
N GLY A 119 -13.22 42.29 52.41
CA GLY A 119 -13.22 43.74 52.17
C GLY A 119 -11.86 44.30 51.77
N VAL A 120 -10.90 43.43 51.43
CA VAL A 120 -9.55 43.80 51.00
C VAL A 120 -9.51 43.77 49.48
N GLY A 121 -9.50 44.94 48.85
CA GLY A 121 -9.23 45.05 47.42
C GLY A 121 -7.76 44.74 47.13
N ASP A 122 -7.45 43.55 46.66
CA ASP A 122 -6.09 43.15 46.30
C ASP A 122 -5.78 43.48 44.83
N ALA A 123 -5.04 44.56 44.60
CA ALA A 123 -4.63 45.02 43.28
C ALA A 123 -3.70 44.03 42.55
N GLU A 124 -2.87 43.27 43.28
CA GLU A 124 -2.00 42.24 42.71
C GLU A 124 -2.83 41.10 42.13
N LEU A 125 -3.87 40.69 42.86
CA LEU A 125 -4.76 39.62 42.46
C LEU A 125 -5.62 39.99 41.24
N ILE A 126 -6.06 41.24 41.16
CA ILE A 126 -6.76 41.80 39.99
C ILE A 126 -5.84 41.78 38.76
N ASN A 127 -4.59 42.25 38.91
CA ASN A 127 -3.61 42.23 37.82
C ASN A 127 -3.31 40.79 37.35
N GLN A 128 -3.21 39.82 38.26
CA GLN A 128 -3.01 38.41 37.91
C GLN A 128 -4.22 37.81 37.16
N SER A 129 -5.44 38.20 37.54
CA SER A 129 -6.67 37.82 36.82
C SER A 129 -6.68 38.38 35.41
N LEU A 130 -6.43 39.69 35.26
CA LEU A 130 -6.36 40.36 33.96
C LEU A 130 -5.27 39.76 33.07
N GLN A 131 -4.08 39.50 33.61
CA GLN A 131 -3.00 38.86 32.86
C GLN A 131 -3.42 37.47 32.37
N THR A 132 -4.12 36.70 33.21
CA THR A 132 -4.59 35.37 32.81
C THR A 132 -5.68 35.43 31.75
N GLU A 133 -6.56 36.44 31.78
CA GLU A 133 -7.53 36.67 30.72
C GLU A 133 -6.86 37.08 29.41
N LEU A 134 -5.81 37.89 29.45
CA LEU A 134 -5.01 38.23 28.27
C LEU A 134 -4.31 37.00 27.69
N ASP A 135 -3.70 36.16 28.54
CA ASP A 135 -3.08 34.89 28.13
C ASP A 135 -4.13 33.95 27.49
N ALA A 136 -5.36 33.93 28.03
CA ALA A 136 -6.49 33.16 27.49
C ALA A 136 -6.90 33.64 26.10
N LEU A 137 -7.09 34.95 25.94
CA LEU A 137 -7.49 35.58 24.68
C LEU A 137 -6.40 35.42 23.61
N ALA A 138 -5.12 35.50 23.99
CA ALA A 138 -4.01 35.24 23.07
C ALA A 138 -4.05 33.80 22.57
N THR A 139 -4.22 32.83 23.47
CA THR A 139 -4.32 31.40 23.13
C THR A 139 -5.50 31.13 22.19
N LEU A 140 -6.67 31.73 22.48
CA LEU A 140 -7.85 31.59 21.63
C LEU A 140 -7.60 32.16 20.23
N ARG A 141 -7.03 33.37 20.15
CA ARG A 141 -6.75 34.03 18.87
C ARG A 141 -5.73 33.27 18.03
N ASP A 142 -4.74 32.64 18.67
CA ASP A 142 -3.74 31.83 17.96
C ASP A 142 -4.38 30.54 17.41
N GLY A 143 -5.31 29.92 18.16
CA GLY A 143 -6.13 28.80 17.67
C GLY A 143 -7.04 29.21 16.50
N ASP A 144 -7.75 30.34 16.61
CA ASP A 144 -8.60 30.88 15.54
C ASP A 144 -7.79 31.12 14.25
N ARG A 145 -6.55 31.64 14.37
CA ARG A 145 -5.64 31.81 13.23
C ARG A 145 -5.21 30.49 12.61
N ALA A 146 -4.85 29.50 13.43
CA ALA A 146 -4.48 28.18 12.94
C ALA A 146 -5.66 27.50 12.21
N GLU A 147 -6.89 27.67 12.69
CA GLU A 147 -8.09 27.20 12.00
C GLU A 147 -8.32 27.92 10.67
N ILE A 148 -8.19 29.25 10.64
CA ILE A 148 -8.30 30.05 9.41
C ILE A 148 -7.24 29.62 8.39
N ASP A 149 -5.98 29.44 8.81
CA ASP A 149 -4.89 29.02 7.92
C ASP A 149 -5.16 27.61 7.36
N ALA A 150 -5.71 26.69 8.15
CA ALA A 150 -6.11 25.36 7.69
C ALA A 150 -7.26 25.41 6.68
N VAL A 151 -8.25 26.28 6.91
CA VAL A 151 -9.35 26.52 5.96
C VAL A 151 -8.83 27.13 4.66
N LEU A 152 -7.94 28.13 4.74
CA LEU A 152 -7.31 28.74 3.57
C LEU A 152 -6.50 27.72 2.77
N ALA A 153 -5.71 26.87 3.43
CA ALA A 153 -4.96 25.80 2.78
C ALA A 153 -5.87 24.79 2.05
N THR A 154 -7.12 24.63 2.51
CA THR A 154 -8.11 23.77 1.86
C THR A 154 -8.78 24.47 0.66
N ILE A 155 -9.03 25.78 0.76
CA ILE A 155 -9.72 26.57 -0.29
C ILE A 155 -8.78 26.98 -1.43
N GLU A 156 -7.52 27.33 -1.14
CA GLU A 156 -6.51 27.76 -2.11
C GLU A 156 -6.40 26.82 -3.34
N PRO A 157 -6.25 25.48 -3.19
CA PRO A 157 -6.18 24.59 -4.34
C PRO A 157 -7.50 24.49 -5.13
N LEU A 158 -8.66 24.70 -4.49
CA LEU A 158 -9.96 24.72 -5.17
C LEU A 158 -10.13 26.00 -6.01
N ALA A 159 -9.68 27.14 -5.48
CA ALA A 159 -9.71 28.42 -6.17
C ALA A 159 -8.73 28.46 -7.37
N GLN A 160 -7.56 27.83 -7.24
CA GLN A 160 -6.59 27.70 -8.33
C GLN A 160 -7.01 26.66 -9.38
N GLY A 161 -7.79 25.65 -8.98
CA GLY A 161 -8.38 24.67 -9.90
C GLY A 161 -9.42 25.27 -10.85
N GLU A 162 -10.21 26.25 -10.39
CA GLU A 162 -11.16 26.99 -11.24
C GLU A 162 -10.49 27.97 -12.23
N GLN A 163 -9.25 28.41 -11.97
CA GLN A 163 -8.52 29.31 -12.88
C GLN A 163 -7.82 28.59 -14.04
N ASN A 164 -7.68 27.26 -13.96
CA ASN A 164 -7.01 26.42 -14.96
C ASN A 164 -7.99 25.55 -15.79
N ALA A 165 -9.30 25.77 -15.67
CA ALA A 165 -10.35 25.16 -16.47
C ALA A 165 -10.99 26.19 -17.42
#